data_AF-A0A7V2UJA6-F1
#
_entry.id   AF-A0A7V2UJA6-F1
#
_cell.length_a   1.000
_cell.length_b   1.000
_cell.length_c   1.000
_cell.angle_alpha   90.00
_cell.angle_beta   90.00
_cell.angle_gamma   90.00
#
_symmetry.space_group_name_H-M   'P 1'
#
loop_
_entity.id
_entity.type
_entity.pdbx_description
1 polymer ?
#
loop_
_entity_poly.entity_id
_entity_poly.type
_entity_poly.pdbx_seq_one_letter_code
_entity_poly.pdbx_strand_id
1 'polypeptide(L)'
;MSKKLQKGFTLIELMIVVAIIGILAAVALPAYQNYVKKSGENACLGEAAAYVKAYGAAATASMTAPSVPASACTAESNQAPGYGNSLSGTAVFAPKKGKDNAKVNCQWDTLTCSLSGGT
;
A
#
# COMPACT_ATOMS: atom_id res chain seq x y z
N MET A 1 36.28 44.62 -23.21
CA MET A 1 36.01 43.30 -22.60
C MET A 1 35.23 43.54 -21.31
N SER A 2 33.89 43.49 -21.36
CA SER A 2 33.05 43.86 -20.21
C SER A 2 33.03 42.73 -19.19
N LYS A 3 33.70 42.93 -18.05
CA LYS A 3 33.80 41.97 -16.95
C LYS A 3 32.45 41.92 -16.25
N LYS A 4 31.62 40.90 -16.54
CA LYS A 4 30.39 40.67 -15.77
C LYS A 4 30.80 40.38 -14.32
N LEU A 5 30.37 41.25 -13.40
CA LEU A 5 30.58 41.06 -11.98
C LEU A 5 29.76 39.83 -11.56
N GLN A 6 30.44 38.74 -11.21
CA GLN A 6 29.77 37.54 -10.71
C GLN A 6 29.12 37.88 -9.35
N LYS A 7 27.80 38.03 -9.34
CA LYS A 7 27.02 38.07 -8.10
C LYS A 7 27.02 36.65 -7.52
N GLY A 8 27.90 36.41 -6.54
CA GLY A 8 27.87 35.19 -5.75
C GLY A 8 26.64 35.16 -4.83
N PHE A 9 26.15 33.96 -4.54
CA PHE A 9 25.10 33.71 -3.55
C PHE A 9 25.64 34.01 -2.14
N THR A 10 24.91 34.75 -1.33
CA THR A 10 25.35 35.08 0.02
C THR A 10 25.09 33.92 0.98
N LEU A 11 25.97 33.75 1.97
CA LEU A 11 25.77 32.75 3.04
C LEU A 11 24.46 32.98 3.80
N ILE A 12 24.06 34.25 3.95
CA ILE A 12 22.82 34.62 4.63
C ILE A 12 21.57 34.22 3.83
N GLU A 13 21.58 34.38 2.50
CA GLU A 13 20.49 33.87 1.64
C GLU A 13 20.35 32.35 1.77
N LEU A 14 21.47 31.63 1.82
CA LEU A 14 21.45 30.18 2.00
C LEU A 14 20.83 29.78 3.34
N MET A 15 21.23 30.45 4.42
CA MET A 15 20.73 30.15 5.76
C MET A 15 19.23 30.37 5.90
N ILE A 16 18.68 31.43 5.31
CA ILE A 16 17.24 31.69 5.35
C ILE A 16 16.47 30.61 4.58
N VAL A 17 16.98 30.18 3.42
CA VAL A 17 16.33 29.12 2.63
C VAL A 17 16.29 27.80 3.40
N VAL A 18 17.39 27.41 4.04
CA VAL A 18 17.44 26.19 4.86
C VAL A 18 16.46 26.27 6.04
N ALA A 19 16.35 27.43 6.69
CA ALA A 19 15.40 27.63 7.79
C ALA A 19 13.94 27.44 7.33
N ILE A 20 13.56 27.98 6.17
CA ILE A 20 12.21 27.84 5.61
C ILE A 20 11.94 26.38 5.24
N ILE A 21 12.88 25.71 4.55
CA ILE A 21 12.73 24.28 4.17
C ILE A 21 12.59 23.41 5.43
N GLY A 22 13.35 23.72 6.49
CA GLY A 22 13.26 23.00 7.77
C GLY A 22 11.87 23.05 8.38
N ILE A 23 11.22 24.22 8.42
CA ILE A 23 9.86 24.38 8.93
C ILE A 23 8.85 23.61 8.07
N LEU A 24 8.95 23.74 6.74
CA LEU A 24 8.05 23.05 5.81
C LEU A 24 8.19 21.52 5.93
N ALA A 25 9.43 21.02 6.00
CA ALA A 25 9.71 19.59 6.11
C ALA A 25 9.15 18.99 7.42
N ALA A 26 9.24 19.73 8.54
CA ALA A 26 8.73 19.26 9.83
C ALA A 26 7.22 18.95 9.80
N VAL A 27 6.44 19.73 9.04
CA VAL A 27 4.99 19.52 8.90
C VAL A 27 4.67 18.55 7.75
N ALA A 28 5.37 18.66 6.62
CA ALA A 28 5.07 17.90 5.42
C ALA A 28 5.47 16.41 5.50
N LEU A 29 6.60 16.10 6.15
CA LEU A 29 7.11 14.73 6.25
C LEU A 29 6.14 13.75 6.94
N PRO A 30 5.60 14.01 8.14
CA PRO A 30 4.68 13.08 8.79
C PRO A 30 3.40 12.86 7.95
N ALA A 31 2.87 13.91 7.33
CA ALA A 31 1.71 13.81 6.46
C ALA A 31 2.00 12.95 5.21
N TYR A 32 3.15 13.15 4.57
CA TYR A 32 3.56 12.35 3.41
C TYR A 32 3.79 10.88 3.78
N GLN A 33 4.39 10.60 4.94
CA GLN A 33 4.58 9.23 5.42
C GLN A 33 3.23 8.51 5.60
N ASN A 34 2.24 9.17 6.22
CA ASN A 34 0.89 8.60 6.37
C ASN A 34 0.21 8.36 5.00
N TYR A 35 0.38 9.28 4.05
CA TYR A 35 -0.14 9.10 2.70
C TYR A 35 0.46 7.86 2.01
N VAL A 36 1.78 7.67 2.10
CA VAL A 36 2.46 6.51 1.51
C VAL A 36 2.03 5.20 2.17
N LYS A 37 1.79 5.19 3.49
CA LYS A 37 1.25 4.03 4.20
C LYS A 37 -0.15 3.68 3.68
N LYS A 38 -1.07 4.64 3.66
CA LYS A 38 -2.45 4.45 3.18
C LYS A 38 -2.52 4.06 1.71
N SER A 39 -1.61 4.58 0.90
CA SER A 39 -1.45 4.17 -0.50
C SER A 39 -1.06 2.69 -0.60
N GLY A 40 -0.13 2.22 0.25
CA GLY A 40 0.26 0.81 0.32
C GLY A 40 -0.85 -0.12 0.80
N GLU A 41 -1.62 0.31 1.80
CA GLU A 41 -2.82 -0.37 2.29
C GLU A 41 -3.87 -0.57 1.18
N ASN A 42 -4.20 0.51 0.47
CA ASN A 42 -5.16 0.46 -0.64
C ASN A 42 -4.66 -0.37 -1.83
N ALA A 43 -3.35 -0.33 -2.12
CA ALA A 43 -2.76 -1.17 -3.15
C ALA A 43 -2.92 -2.66 -2.80
N CYS A 44 -2.69 -3.03 -1.54
CA CYS A 44 -2.92 -4.39 -1.08
C CYS A 44 -4.41 -4.76 -1.12
N LEU A 45 -5.31 -3.85 -0.70
CA LEU A 45 -6.75 -4.09 -0.78
C LEU A 45 -7.21 -4.38 -2.23
N GLY A 46 -6.74 -3.60 -3.19
CA GLY A 46 -7.04 -3.81 -4.61
C GLY A 46 -6.50 -5.14 -5.13
N GLU A 47 -5.26 -5.48 -4.79
CA GLU A 47 -4.61 -6.74 -5.21
C GLU A 47 -5.33 -7.97 -4.60
N ALA A 48 -5.61 -7.95 -3.30
CA ALA A 48 -6.32 -9.03 -2.62
C ALA A 48 -7.76 -9.20 -3.14
N ALA A 49 -8.46 -8.10 -3.42
CA ALA A 49 -9.80 -8.12 -4.01
C ALA A 49 -9.81 -8.72 -5.43
N ALA A 50 -8.81 -8.39 -6.25
CA ALA A 50 -8.64 -9.01 -7.55
C ALA A 50 -8.36 -10.52 -7.41
N TYR A 51 -7.49 -10.90 -6.48
CA TYR A 51 -7.13 -12.29 -6.23
C TYR A 51 -8.34 -13.14 -5.81
N VAL A 52 -9.10 -12.74 -4.79
CA VAL A 52 -10.21 -13.57 -4.31
C VAL A 52 -11.31 -13.73 -5.35
N LYS A 53 -11.56 -12.70 -6.17
CA LYS A 53 -12.51 -12.80 -7.29
C LYS A 53 -12.02 -13.77 -8.36
N ALA A 54 -10.75 -13.69 -8.75
CA ALA A 54 -10.16 -14.60 -9.71
C ALA A 54 -10.14 -16.04 -9.19
N TYR A 55 -9.83 -16.22 -7.89
CA TYR A 55 -9.86 -17.53 -7.24
C TYR A 55 -11.28 -18.11 -7.18
N GLY A 56 -12.28 -17.30 -6.80
CA GLY A 56 -13.69 -17.72 -6.81
C GLY A 56 -14.20 -18.11 -8.20
N ALA A 57 -13.78 -17.39 -9.23
CA ALA A 57 -14.06 -17.76 -10.62
C ALA A 57 -13.37 -19.07 -11.02
N ALA A 58 -12.10 -19.26 -10.64
CA ALA A 58 -11.37 -20.50 -10.91
C ALA A 58 -11.99 -21.71 -10.20
N ALA A 59 -12.46 -21.53 -8.95
CA ALA A 59 -13.12 -22.57 -8.17
C ALA A 59 -14.41 -23.06 -8.84
N THR A 60 -15.24 -22.14 -9.33
CA THR A 60 -16.51 -22.47 -10.00
C THR A 60 -16.30 -23.04 -11.40
N ALA A 61 -15.26 -22.58 -12.11
CA ALA A 61 -14.92 -23.07 -13.45
C ALA A 61 -14.03 -24.33 -13.44
N SER A 62 -13.69 -24.89 -12.27
CA SER A 62 -12.73 -26.00 -12.12
C SER A 62 -11.39 -25.76 -12.81
N MET A 63 -10.92 -24.52 -12.79
CA MET A 63 -9.66 -24.08 -13.39
C MET A 63 -8.53 -24.04 -12.35
N THR A 64 -7.30 -23.89 -12.83
CA THR A 64 -6.13 -23.70 -11.98
C THR A 64 -6.26 -22.42 -11.16
N ALA A 65 -5.96 -22.50 -9.86
CA ALA A 65 -5.96 -21.35 -8.97
C ALA A 65 -4.92 -20.31 -9.43
N PRO A 66 -5.23 -19.00 -9.37
CA PRO A 66 -4.20 -17.98 -9.46
C PRO A 66 -3.20 -18.12 -8.30
N SER A 67 -1.96 -17.70 -8.50
CA SER A 67 -0.97 -17.63 -7.42
C SER A 67 -1.34 -16.55 -6.41
N VAL A 68 -1.05 -16.81 -5.13
CA VAL A 68 -1.30 -15.86 -4.04
C VAL A 68 -0.57 -14.53 -4.30
N PRO A 69 -1.23 -13.37 -4.12
CA PRO A 69 -0.64 -12.07 -4.36
C PRO A 69 0.55 -11.80 -3.46
N ALA A 70 1.59 -11.21 -4.05
CA ALA A 70 2.85 -10.94 -3.38
C ALA A 70 3.45 -9.60 -3.79
N SER A 71 2.73 -8.70 -4.48
CA SER A 71 3.31 -7.44 -4.96
C SER A 71 3.15 -6.30 -3.96
N ALA A 72 1.91 -5.96 -3.58
CA ALA A 72 1.56 -5.01 -2.53
C ALA A 72 1.17 -5.70 -1.22
N CYS A 73 0.71 -6.95 -1.29
CA CYS A 73 0.37 -7.77 -0.12
C CYS A 73 1.46 -8.79 0.26
N THR A 74 1.40 -9.25 1.51
CA THR A 74 1.95 -10.52 2.00
C THR A 74 0.80 -11.40 2.48
N ALA A 75 0.85 -12.68 2.11
CA ALA A 75 -0.06 -13.70 2.60
C ALA A 75 0.19 -14.01 4.09
N GLU A 76 -0.86 -13.99 4.92
CA GLU A 76 -0.84 -14.44 6.31
C GLU A 76 -1.63 -15.74 6.56
N SER A 77 -2.96 -15.74 6.43
CA SER A 77 -3.78 -16.96 6.56
C SER A 77 -4.86 -17.17 5.47
N ASN A 78 -5.17 -18.45 5.21
CA ASN A 78 -6.32 -18.93 4.44
C ASN A 78 -6.50 -18.33 3.03
N GLN A 79 -5.41 -18.11 2.29
CA GLN A 79 -5.44 -17.51 0.94
C GLN A 79 -5.85 -18.48 -0.15
N ALA A 80 -5.80 -19.79 0.10
CA ALA A 80 -6.18 -20.79 -0.88
C ALA A 80 -6.98 -21.88 -0.18
N PRO A 81 -8.24 -21.59 0.22
CA PRO A 81 -9.11 -22.61 0.77
C PRO A 81 -9.33 -23.69 -0.30
N GLY A 82 -9.21 -24.97 0.06
CA GLY A 82 -9.41 -26.05 -0.89
C GLY A 82 -10.78 -25.97 -1.58
N TYR A 83 -10.82 -26.35 -2.85
CA TYR A 83 -12.05 -26.37 -3.63
C TYR A 83 -13.01 -27.44 -3.08
N GLY A 84 -14.04 -26.99 -2.37
CA GLY A 84 -15.22 -27.77 -2.02
C GLY A 84 -16.48 -27.06 -2.51
N ASN A 85 -17.64 -27.53 -2.08
CA ASN A 85 -18.93 -26.99 -2.55
C ASN A 85 -19.28 -25.60 -1.96
N SER A 86 -18.46 -25.07 -1.04
CA SER A 86 -18.56 -23.71 -0.51
C SER A 86 -17.18 -23.16 -0.20
N LEU A 87 -16.80 -22.06 -0.85
CA LEU A 87 -15.66 -21.25 -0.45
C LEU A 87 -16.07 -20.49 0.81
N SER A 88 -15.52 -20.88 1.96
CA SER A 88 -15.93 -20.28 3.24
C SER A 88 -14.75 -19.81 4.09
N GLY A 89 -15.03 -18.81 4.92
CA GLY A 89 -14.08 -18.21 5.84
C GLY A 89 -13.42 -16.96 5.27
N THR A 90 -12.37 -16.49 5.97
CA THR A 90 -11.72 -15.23 5.66
C THR A 90 -10.25 -15.46 5.30
N ALA A 91 -9.82 -15.00 4.12
CA ALA A 91 -8.41 -14.84 3.79
C ALA A 91 -7.87 -13.55 4.41
N VAL A 92 -6.66 -13.63 4.97
CA VAL A 92 -5.99 -12.48 5.57
C VAL A 92 -4.70 -12.19 4.83
N PHE A 93 -4.56 -10.94 4.42
CA PHE A 93 -3.36 -10.38 3.83
C PHE A 93 -2.88 -9.20 4.67
N ALA A 94 -1.57 -8.96 4.68
CA ALA A 94 -0.99 -7.75 5.25
C ALA A 94 -0.35 -6.91 4.15
N PRO A 95 -0.51 -5.58 4.16
CA PRO A 95 0.16 -4.72 3.19
C PRO A 95 1.67 -4.73 3.44
N LYS A 96 2.48 -4.72 2.37
CA LYS A 96 3.94 -4.64 2.48
C LYS A 96 4.41 -3.28 2.98
N LYS A 97 3.68 -2.22 2.62
CA LYS A 97 3.90 -0.83 3.06
C LYS A 97 2.75 -0.42 3.99
N GLY A 98 3.05 0.19 5.14
CA GLY A 98 2.02 0.58 6.12
C GLY A 98 1.58 -0.56 7.05
N LYS A 99 2.51 -1.40 7.53
CA LYS A 99 2.25 -2.54 8.43
C LYS A 99 1.84 -2.15 9.87
N ASP A 100 1.16 -1.02 10.07
CA ASP A 100 0.70 -0.58 11.39
C ASP A 100 -0.57 -1.35 11.80
N ASN A 101 -0.43 -2.68 11.91
CA ASN A 101 -1.51 -3.64 12.17
C ASN A 101 -2.61 -3.71 11.10
N ALA A 102 -2.45 -2.99 9.98
CA ALA A 102 -3.36 -3.06 8.86
C ALA A 102 -3.42 -4.48 8.28
N LYS A 103 -4.64 -4.98 8.11
CA LYS A 103 -4.98 -6.26 7.50
C LYS A 103 -6.00 -6.03 6.41
N VAL A 104 -5.90 -6.81 5.33
CA VAL A 104 -6.96 -6.95 4.34
C VAL A 104 -7.62 -8.28 4.59
N ASN A 105 -8.88 -8.21 5.01
CA ASN A 105 -9.72 -9.36 5.29
C ASN A 105 -10.65 -9.56 4.11
N CYS A 106 -10.52 -10.69 3.42
CA CYS A 106 -11.37 -11.05 2.29
C CYS A 106 -12.25 -12.23 2.64
N GLN A 107 -13.56 -12.06 2.52
CA GLN A 107 -14.53 -13.12 2.75
C GLN A 107 -14.66 -13.98 1.51
N TRP A 108 -14.53 -15.30 1.68
CA TRP A 108 -14.64 -16.26 0.59
C TRP A 108 -16.08 -16.48 0.13
N ASP A 109 -17.05 -16.30 1.03
CA ASP A 109 -18.48 -16.49 0.73
C ASP A 109 -19.03 -15.35 -0.16
N THR A 110 -18.53 -14.12 0.01
CA THR A 110 -19.00 -12.93 -0.73
C THR A 110 -17.98 -12.39 -1.73
N LEU A 111 -16.74 -12.90 -1.71
CA LEU A 111 -15.60 -12.41 -2.51
C LEU A 111 -15.33 -10.91 -2.31
N THR A 112 -15.67 -10.38 -1.13
CA THR A 112 -15.44 -8.98 -0.76
C THR A 112 -14.27 -8.86 0.18
N CYS A 113 -13.47 -7.81 0.01
CA CYS A 113 -12.36 -7.48 0.88
C CYS A 113 -12.58 -6.15 1.60
N SER A 114 -12.15 -6.07 2.86
CA SER A 114 -12.12 -4.85 3.65
C SER A 114 -10.76 -4.68 4.30
N LEU A 115 -10.39 -3.42 4.55
CA LEU A 115 -9.24 -3.08 5.36
C LEU A 115 -9.67 -3.06 6.85
N SER A 116 -8.91 -3.71 7.72
CA SER A 116 -9.11 -3.73 9.17
C SER A 116 -7.79 -3.39 9.86
N GLY A 117 -7.81 -2.38 10.74
CA GLY A 117 -6.59 -1.81 11.30
C GLY A 117 -5.82 -0.94 10.29
N GLY A 118 -4.96 -0.06 10.78
CA GLY A 118 -4.24 0.96 10.00
C GLY A 118 -4.32 2.34 10.66
N THR A 119 -3.50 3.28 10.18
CA THR A 119 -3.46 4.68 10.65
C THR A 119 -3.94 5.65 9.58
#